data_AF-A0AAW9WES7-F1
#
_entry.id   AF-A0AAW9WES7-F1
#
_cell.length_a   1.000
_cell.length_b   1.000
_cell.length_c   1.000
_cell.angle_alpha   90.00
_cell.angle_beta   90.00
_cell.angle_gamma   90.00
#
_symmetry.space_group_name_H-M   'P 1'
#
loop_
_entity.id
_entity.type
_entity.pdbx_description
1 polymer ?
#
loop_
_entity_poly.entity_id
_entity_poly.type
_entity_poly.pdbx_seq_one_letter_code
_entity_poly.pdbx_strand_id
1 'polypeptide(L)'
;MNDTITNNMFPRWNSFESRNMEKMLLLFADTGKAHAAAGDIGELEKYFDFAKRAGSRFDWVQLHSGYFFNHAELSKYPDNGIEIDTKTNAFIDEAVRICKKNGKKVSYMMGDYAPLECLLERYPQVRNLNNGLFWELLYDAACGIFKRFPELDELAMYFFESKNLLHYNNFFGCMNYGLDFNEKTLREHPELVMKQEGQSYPYLSFGDHLRMMLQAVSTACRDCGKSFTLLTHVWFPYQEEILYEALKDFPADLPILLEHNYTTGDFNPALPAPALIKRLPHMNHGLCFCCGMEYHGLSLVPCCFPEAMEATVHDAMEATANLKRITVRPIWDGQSLLGSPNEINLYYLLQLSDQADRDPEVAWKEWIAGKYGITDEESELILASALRKSYEVVRKVFFEFGVRTNDHSHIPNFSHLESRLFNYGKALIHWCPTPENKQNIYDLLIRPGSKILRMHRELHEESLHLIEQALGNVKLLENRMRPEDYEDIIRRYGDMKVWVLLHQEEYEAYIRLLIQRKTPSERNQAMAEKSLVRLGKMAERIRSGEIKDCYLFSVDHVESFIEDCRREFDQI
;
A
#
# COMPACT_ATOMS: atom_id res chain seq x y z
N MET A 1 -28.86 32.15 -25.03
CA MET A 1 -28.60 30.81 -25.60
C MET A 1 -27.35 30.31 -24.90
N ASN A 2 -27.57 29.50 -23.85
CA ASN A 2 -26.50 28.94 -23.04
C ASN A 2 -25.97 27.71 -23.76
N ASP A 3 -24.66 27.71 -24.03
CA ASP A 3 -23.98 26.64 -24.74
C ASP A 3 -23.83 25.43 -23.80
N THR A 4 -24.67 24.43 -24.03
CA THR A 4 -24.80 23.19 -23.24
C THR A 4 -23.59 22.25 -23.38
N ILE A 5 -22.65 22.53 -24.29
CA ILE A 5 -21.52 21.63 -24.57
C ILE A 5 -20.31 21.94 -23.68
N THR A 6 -20.04 23.21 -23.36
CA THR A 6 -18.88 23.60 -22.56
C THR A 6 -19.06 23.39 -21.05
N ASN A 7 -20.29 23.48 -20.53
CA ASN A 7 -20.57 23.22 -19.11
C ASN A 7 -20.52 21.72 -18.73
N ASN A 8 -20.49 20.81 -19.71
CA ASN A 8 -20.42 19.36 -19.46
C ASN A 8 -18.99 18.79 -19.46
N MET A 9 -17.98 19.58 -19.85
CA MET A 9 -16.60 19.09 -19.96
C MET A 9 -15.73 19.38 -18.74
N PHE A 10 -16.12 20.36 -17.91
CA PHE A 10 -15.42 20.68 -16.66
C PHE A 10 -16.47 21.00 -15.60
N PRO A 11 -16.72 20.10 -14.63
CA PRO A 11 -17.60 20.42 -13.52
C PRO A 11 -17.02 21.64 -12.80
N ARG A 12 -17.83 22.69 -12.64
CA ARG A 12 -17.47 23.78 -11.72
C ARG A 12 -17.32 23.20 -10.31
N TRP A 13 -16.42 23.78 -9.53
CA TRP A 13 -16.06 23.42 -8.15
C TRP A 13 -17.24 23.26 -7.17
N ASN A 14 -18.44 23.75 -7.51
CA ASN A 14 -19.67 23.59 -6.71
C ASN A 14 -20.45 22.29 -6.99
N SER A 15 -19.83 21.19 -7.43
CA SER A 15 -20.55 20.02 -8.00
C SER A 15 -20.36 18.67 -7.30
N PHE A 16 -19.72 18.67 -6.12
CA PHE A 16 -19.50 17.43 -5.34
C PHE A 16 -20.60 17.14 -4.31
N GLU A 17 -21.46 18.11 -3.99
CA GLU A 17 -22.48 18.06 -2.91
C GLU A 17 -23.44 16.86 -2.95
N SER A 18 -23.58 16.17 -4.09
CA SER A 18 -24.49 15.01 -4.23
C SER A 18 -23.80 13.66 -4.39
N ARG A 19 -22.46 13.57 -4.22
CA ARG A 19 -21.70 12.35 -4.47
C ARG A 19 -21.33 11.66 -3.15
N ASN A 20 -22.12 10.66 -2.78
CA ASN A 20 -21.79 9.75 -1.68
C ASN A 20 -20.98 8.57 -2.22
N MET A 21 -19.97 8.16 -1.46
CA MET A 21 -19.13 7.01 -1.78
C MET A 21 -19.39 5.88 -0.78
N GLU A 22 -19.37 4.64 -1.27
CA GLU A 22 -19.36 3.46 -0.41
C GLU A 22 -18.09 3.49 0.46
N LYS A 23 -18.21 3.17 1.75
CA LYS A 23 -17.02 3.03 2.61
C LYS A 23 -16.72 1.57 2.87
N MET A 24 -15.48 1.17 2.63
CA MET A 24 -15.00 -0.18 2.78
C MET A 24 -13.88 -0.25 3.81
N LEU A 25 -14.01 -1.16 4.77
CA LEU A 25 -12.99 -1.48 5.76
C LEU A 25 -12.19 -2.69 5.29
N LEU A 26 -10.86 -2.58 5.17
CA LEU A 26 -9.99 -3.69 4.74
C LEU A 26 -9.35 -4.37 5.95
N LEU A 27 -9.44 -5.69 6.05
CA LEU A 27 -8.73 -6.53 7.02
C LEU A 27 -7.95 -7.66 6.36
N PHE A 28 -6.85 -8.08 6.99
CA PHE A 28 -6.03 -9.21 6.56
C PHE A 28 -6.59 -10.52 7.12
N ALA A 29 -6.93 -11.45 6.24
CA ALA A 29 -7.39 -12.79 6.56
C ALA A 29 -6.26 -13.82 6.54
N ASP A 30 -5.08 -13.47 6.02
CA ASP A 30 -3.95 -14.38 5.88
C ASP A 30 -3.32 -14.72 7.23
N THR A 31 -3.60 -15.93 7.72
CA THR A 31 -3.08 -16.44 9.00
C THR A 31 -1.67 -17.05 8.91
N GLY A 32 -1.04 -17.02 7.73
CA GLY A 32 0.27 -17.61 7.44
C GLY A 32 1.40 -16.59 7.24
N LYS A 33 1.09 -15.31 6.98
CA LYS A 33 2.10 -14.26 6.83
C LYS A 33 2.47 -13.61 8.16
N ALA A 34 3.74 -13.74 8.53
CA ALA A 34 4.27 -13.25 9.81
C ALA A 34 4.12 -11.72 10.03
N HIS A 35 4.21 -10.90 8.97
CA HIS A 35 4.10 -9.43 9.02
C HIS A 35 2.67 -8.91 8.77
N ALA A 36 1.76 -9.81 8.43
CA ALA A 36 0.34 -9.55 8.33
C ALA A 36 -0.38 -10.33 9.43
N ALA A 37 0.15 -10.27 10.66
CA ALA A 37 -0.46 -10.87 11.84
C ALA A 37 -1.97 -10.63 11.74
N ALA A 38 -2.71 -11.74 11.58
CA ALA A 38 -4.08 -11.75 11.09
C ALA A 38 -4.87 -10.57 11.65
N GLY A 39 -5.59 -9.83 10.81
CA GLY A 39 -6.52 -8.83 11.30
C GLY A 39 -7.40 -9.51 12.34
N ASP A 40 -7.28 -9.08 13.60
CA ASP A 40 -8.10 -9.64 14.67
C ASP A 40 -9.55 -9.41 14.27
N ILE A 41 -10.31 -10.48 14.03
CA ILE A 41 -11.72 -10.38 13.63
C ILE A 41 -12.49 -9.57 14.69
N GLY A 42 -12.05 -9.62 15.96
CA GLY A 42 -12.58 -8.81 17.06
C GLY A 42 -12.42 -7.31 16.88
N GLU A 43 -11.54 -6.83 16.00
CA GLU A 43 -11.41 -5.41 15.66
C GLU A 43 -12.59 -4.90 14.81
N LEU A 44 -13.28 -5.76 14.06
CA LEU A 44 -14.40 -5.34 13.19
C LEU A 44 -15.46 -4.57 13.97
N GLU A 45 -15.90 -5.10 15.12
CA GLU A 45 -16.92 -4.44 15.93
C GLU A 45 -16.41 -3.08 16.47
N LYS A 46 -15.13 -2.97 16.82
CA LYS A 46 -14.52 -1.70 17.27
C LYS A 46 -14.55 -0.64 16.17
N TYR A 47 -14.26 -1.00 14.93
CA TYR A 47 -14.33 -0.09 13.78
C TYR A 47 -15.76 0.28 13.41
N PHE A 48 -16.71 -0.66 13.49
CA PHE A 48 -18.13 -0.35 13.28
C PHE A 48 -18.64 0.63 14.33
N ASP A 49 -18.29 0.43 15.59
CA ASP A 49 -18.64 1.33 16.69
C ASP A 49 -17.95 2.69 16.54
N PHE A 50 -16.69 2.72 16.12
CA PHE A 50 -16.00 3.97 15.80
C PHE A 50 -16.73 4.76 14.72
N ALA A 51 -17.07 4.12 13.59
CA ALA A 51 -17.77 4.79 12.50
C ALA A 51 -19.13 5.33 12.96
N LYS A 52 -19.87 4.56 13.78
CA LYS A 52 -21.13 5.01 14.36
C LYS A 52 -20.96 6.22 15.28
N ARG A 53 -19.93 6.25 16.14
CA ARG A 53 -19.60 7.42 16.98
C ARG A 53 -19.20 8.63 16.16
N ALA A 54 -18.54 8.40 15.03
CA ALA A 54 -18.22 9.44 14.05
C ALA A 54 -19.46 9.90 13.24
N GLY A 55 -20.68 9.43 13.54
CA GLY A 55 -21.88 9.81 12.80
C GLY A 55 -21.97 9.21 11.40
N SER A 56 -21.17 8.20 11.10
CA SER A 56 -21.08 7.53 9.79
C SER A 56 -21.23 6.02 9.92
N ARG A 57 -20.91 5.26 8.86
CA ARG A 57 -20.89 3.79 8.87
C ARG A 57 -20.00 3.25 7.76
N PHE A 58 -19.46 2.06 7.95
CA PHE A 58 -18.98 1.25 6.81
C PHE A 58 -20.15 0.56 6.10
N ASP A 59 -20.05 0.42 4.79
CA ASP A 59 -21.00 -0.35 3.97
C ASP A 59 -20.43 -1.73 3.62
N TRP A 60 -19.11 -1.82 3.49
CA TRP A 60 -18.37 -3.03 3.11
C TRP A 60 -17.25 -3.38 4.08
N VAL A 61 -16.90 -4.66 4.12
CA VAL A 61 -15.63 -5.18 4.63
C VAL A 61 -14.94 -5.96 3.52
N GLN A 62 -13.66 -5.69 3.29
CA GLN A 62 -12.80 -6.45 2.39
C GLN A 62 -11.87 -7.33 3.21
N LEU A 63 -11.85 -8.63 2.92
CA LEU A 63 -10.97 -9.60 3.56
C LEU A 63 -9.85 -9.95 2.58
N HIS A 64 -8.60 -9.75 2.98
CA HIS A 64 -7.44 -9.93 2.12
C HIS A 64 -6.70 -11.24 2.41
N SER A 65 -6.54 -12.11 1.41
CA SER A 65 -5.91 -13.42 1.52
C SER A 65 -5.03 -13.74 0.31
N GLY A 66 -4.06 -14.64 0.48
CA GLY A 66 -3.07 -14.93 -0.55
C GLY A 66 -3.49 -15.89 -1.65
N TYR A 67 -4.44 -16.81 -1.45
CA TYR A 67 -4.56 -18.01 -2.29
C TYR A 67 -5.93 -18.16 -2.97
N PHE A 68 -5.98 -18.50 -4.26
CA PHE A 68 -7.24 -18.57 -5.02
C PHE A 68 -7.85 -19.99 -5.10
N PHE A 69 -7.02 -21.03 -5.28
CA PHE A 69 -7.51 -22.37 -5.64
C PHE A 69 -7.83 -23.31 -4.47
N ASN A 70 -7.45 -22.97 -3.24
CA ASN A 70 -7.53 -23.85 -2.07
C ASN A 70 -8.75 -23.57 -1.17
N HIS A 71 -9.82 -22.94 -1.69
CA HIS A 71 -10.99 -22.57 -0.89
C HIS A 71 -12.20 -23.48 -1.08
N ALA A 72 -12.37 -24.05 -2.27
CA ALA A 72 -13.51 -24.87 -2.61
C ALA A 72 -13.11 -25.98 -3.61
N GLU A 73 -13.93 -27.01 -3.70
CA GLU A 73 -13.77 -28.06 -4.72
C GLU A 73 -14.01 -27.48 -6.13
N LEU A 74 -13.18 -27.90 -7.08
CA LEU A 74 -13.29 -27.55 -8.49
C LEU A 74 -14.19 -28.55 -9.21
N SER A 75 -15.36 -28.10 -9.67
CA SER A 75 -16.38 -28.99 -10.23
C SER A 75 -15.92 -29.66 -11.53
N LYS A 76 -15.08 -28.99 -12.32
CA LYS A 76 -14.54 -29.51 -13.58
C LYS A 76 -13.24 -30.28 -13.41
N TYR A 77 -12.63 -30.22 -12.23
CA TYR A 77 -11.35 -30.85 -11.93
C TYR A 77 -11.46 -31.65 -10.61
N PRO A 78 -12.37 -32.63 -10.48
CA PRO A 78 -12.71 -33.25 -9.19
C PRO A 78 -11.53 -33.97 -8.51
N ASP A 79 -10.60 -34.52 -9.28
CA ASP A 79 -9.45 -35.27 -8.76
C ASP A 79 -8.19 -34.39 -8.64
N ASN A 80 -8.31 -33.06 -8.64
CA ASN A 80 -7.18 -32.12 -8.65
C ASN A 80 -6.18 -32.26 -7.48
N GLY A 81 -6.57 -32.92 -6.39
CA GLY A 81 -5.79 -33.15 -5.16
C GLY A 81 -5.18 -31.90 -4.53
N ILE A 82 -5.85 -30.76 -4.69
CA ILE A 82 -5.65 -29.56 -3.90
C ILE A 82 -6.20 -29.80 -2.50
N GLU A 83 -5.42 -29.44 -1.49
CA GLU A 83 -5.88 -29.43 -0.10
C GLU A 83 -6.65 -28.13 0.18
N ILE A 84 -7.83 -28.26 0.77
CA ILE A 84 -8.64 -27.09 1.15
C ILE A 84 -8.09 -26.44 2.41
N ASP A 85 -7.87 -25.13 2.36
CA ASP A 85 -7.43 -24.32 3.50
C ASP A 85 -8.58 -24.09 4.48
N THR A 86 -8.80 -25.08 5.33
CA THR A 86 -9.85 -25.05 6.36
C THR A 86 -9.65 -23.93 7.39
N LYS A 87 -8.40 -23.51 7.65
CA LYS A 87 -8.08 -22.47 8.63
C LYS A 87 -8.51 -21.10 8.13
N THR A 88 -8.12 -20.75 6.91
CA THR A 88 -8.54 -19.48 6.29
C THR A 88 -10.05 -19.49 6.01
N ASN A 89 -10.61 -20.64 5.60
CA ASN A 89 -12.07 -20.76 5.44
C ASN A 89 -12.85 -20.49 6.73
N ALA A 90 -12.39 -20.99 7.88
CA ALA A 90 -13.02 -20.74 9.17
C ALA A 90 -12.95 -19.26 9.58
N PHE A 91 -11.84 -18.58 9.27
CA PHE A 91 -11.71 -17.13 9.46
C PHE A 91 -12.74 -16.38 8.62
N ILE A 92 -12.88 -16.73 7.33
CA ILE A 92 -13.83 -16.11 6.41
C ILE A 92 -15.26 -16.31 6.88
N ASP A 93 -15.64 -17.53 7.28
CA ASP A 93 -16.99 -17.83 7.79
C ASP A 93 -17.34 -16.93 8.99
N GLU A 94 -16.41 -16.77 9.94
CA GLU A 94 -16.64 -15.94 11.13
C GLU A 94 -16.70 -14.44 10.81
N ALA A 95 -15.82 -13.95 9.93
CA ALA A 95 -15.84 -12.57 9.48
C ALA A 95 -17.13 -12.25 8.72
N VAL A 96 -17.58 -13.14 7.82
CA VAL A 96 -18.86 -13.01 7.10
C VAL A 96 -20.02 -12.95 8.09
N ARG A 97 -20.07 -13.86 9.08
CA ARG A 97 -21.12 -13.87 10.10
C ARG A 97 -21.21 -12.54 10.85
N ILE A 98 -20.07 -11.98 11.29
CA ILE A 98 -20.02 -10.70 11.99
C ILE A 98 -20.46 -9.54 11.07
N CYS A 99 -20.01 -9.54 9.82
CA CYS A 99 -20.37 -8.53 8.85
C CYS A 99 -21.88 -8.53 8.56
N LYS A 100 -22.46 -9.70 8.29
CA LYS A 100 -23.89 -9.85 7.98
C LYS A 100 -24.78 -9.51 9.17
N LYS A 101 -24.40 -9.91 10.39
CA LYS A 101 -25.06 -9.47 11.64
C LYS A 101 -25.15 -7.94 11.74
N ASN A 102 -24.15 -7.23 11.23
CA ASN A 102 -24.06 -5.77 11.24
C ASN A 102 -24.55 -5.11 9.93
N GLY A 103 -25.20 -5.87 9.04
CA GLY A 103 -25.71 -5.37 7.76
C GLY A 103 -24.63 -4.89 6.79
N LYS A 104 -23.43 -5.47 6.86
CA LYS A 104 -22.29 -5.13 5.99
C LYS A 104 -22.17 -6.11 4.84
N LYS A 105 -21.76 -5.59 3.68
CA LYS A 105 -21.35 -6.42 2.55
C LYS A 105 -19.92 -6.91 2.73
N VAL A 106 -19.57 -8.01 2.08
CA VAL A 106 -18.25 -8.66 2.21
C VAL A 106 -17.63 -8.88 0.84
N SER A 107 -16.44 -8.32 0.66
CA SER A 107 -15.54 -8.55 -0.47
C SER A 107 -14.41 -9.46 -0.04
N TYR A 108 -14.05 -10.45 -0.86
CA TYR A 108 -12.90 -11.34 -0.60
C TYR A 108 -11.83 -11.12 -1.67
N MET A 109 -10.70 -10.53 -1.26
CA MET A 109 -9.60 -10.15 -2.12
C MET A 109 -8.48 -11.18 -2.08
N MET A 110 -8.04 -11.66 -3.25
CA MET A 110 -7.02 -12.71 -3.39
C MET A 110 -5.83 -12.29 -4.27
N GLY A 111 -4.66 -12.89 -4.01
CA GLY A 111 -3.38 -12.47 -4.61
C GLY A 111 -2.67 -13.46 -5.51
N ASP A 112 -2.81 -14.76 -5.27
CA ASP A 112 -2.08 -15.82 -5.98
C ASP A 112 -3.03 -16.68 -6.83
N TYR A 113 -2.81 -16.60 -8.13
CA TYR A 113 -3.57 -17.26 -9.18
C TYR A 113 -2.74 -18.27 -9.96
N ALA A 114 -1.52 -18.58 -9.50
CA ALA A 114 -0.73 -19.64 -10.08
C ALA A 114 -1.44 -20.99 -9.82
N PRO A 115 -1.70 -21.80 -10.86
CA PRO A 115 -2.22 -23.14 -10.64
C PRO A 115 -1.28 -23.95 -9.74
N LEU A 116 -1.85 -24.68 -8.79
CA LEU A 116 -1.07 -25.53 -7.88
C LEU A 116 -0.44 -26.71 -8.64
N GLU A 117 0.78 -27.10 -8.27
CA GLU A 117 1.52 -28.15 -8.99
C GLU A 117 0.75 -29.47 -9.03
N CYS A 118 0.09 -29.86 -7.93
CA CYS A 118 -0.73 -31.08 -7.89
C CYS A 118 -1.91 -31.08 -8.88
N LEU A 119 -2.43 -29.89 -9.25
CA LEU A 119 -3.42 -29.74 -10.30
C LEU A 119 -2.76 -29.86 -11.67
N LEU A 120 -1.60 -29.23 -11.87
CA LEU A 120 -0.87 -29.27 -13.12
C LEU A 120 -0.30 -30.66 -13.45
N GLU A 121 0.07 -31.46 -12.46
CA GLU A 121 0.49 -32.86 -12.63
C GLU A 121 -0.63 -33.73 -13.19
N ARG A 122 -1.88 -33.49 -12.75
CA ARG A 122 -3.06 -34.26 -13.15
C ARG A 122 -3.73 -33.72 -14.42
N TYR A 123 -3.65 -32.41 -14.62
CA TYR A 123 -4.24 -31.68 -15.75
C TYR A 123 -3.20 -30.78 -16.43
N PRO A 124 -2.10 -31.34 -16.99
CA PRO A 124 -1.00 -30.56 -17.57
C PRO A 124 -1.43 -29.66 -18.73
N GLN A 125 -2.51 -30.01 -19.43
CA GLN A 125 -3.11 -29.20 -20.48
C GLN A 125 -3.57 -27.81 -20.01
N VAL A 126 -3.82 -27.61 -18.71
CA VAL A 126 -4.16 -26.29 -18.13
C VAL A 126 -3.04 -25.29 -18.34
N ARG A 127 -1.78 -25.72 -18.44
CA ARG A 127 -0.63 -24.84 -18.70
C ARG A 127 -0.74 -24.12 -20.04
N ASN A 128 -1.49 -24.65 -20.99
CA ASN A 128 -1.62 -24.08 -22.32
C ASN A 128 -2.71 -22.99 -22.37
N LEU A 129 -2.30 -21.72 -22.38
CA LEU A 129 -3.23 -20.59 -22.43
C LEU A 129 -4.13 -20.56 -23.67
N ASN A 130 -3.70 -21.19 -24.78
CA ASN A 130 -4.42 -21.15 -26.06
C ASN A 130 -5.63 -22.09 -26.12
N ASN A 131 -5.70 -23.11 -25.27
CA ASN A 131 -6.85 -24.03 -25.26
C ASN A 131 -8.02 -23.52 -24.39
N GLY A 132 -7.81 -22.41 -23.67
CA GLY A 132 -8.81 -21.77 -22.83
C GLY A 132 -9.09 -22.45 -21.48
N LEU A 133 -8.44 -23.58 -21.18
CA LEU A 133 -8.69 -24.34 -19.96
C LEU A 133 -8.24 -23.61 -18.70
N PHE A 134 -7.23 -22.75 -18.77
CA PHE A 134 -6.86 -21.91 -17.63
C PHE A 134 -7.94 -20.88 -17.28
N TRP A 135 -8.57 -20.28 -18.29
CA TRP A 135 -9.69 -19.34 -18.08
C TRP A 135 -10.92 -20.07 -17.51
N GLU A 136 -11.18 -21.28 -18.00
CA GLU A 136 -12.22 -22.15 -17.45
C GLU A 136 -11.95 -22.53 -15.98
N LEU A 137 -10.70 -22.85 -15.65
CA LEU A 137 -10.29 -23.14 -14.28
C LEU A 137 -10.52 -21.95 -13.35
N LEU A 138 -10.17 -20.73 -13.77
CA LEU A 138 -10.43 -19.52 -12.99
C LEU A 138 -11.92 -19.28 -12.76
N TYR A 139 -12.73 -19.48 -13.80
CA TYR A 139 -14.19 -19.38 -13.71
C TYR A 139 -14.77 -20.43 -12.73
N ASP A 140 -14.33 -21.69 -12.83
CA ASP A 140 -14.80 -22.79 -11.98
C ASP A 140 -14.42 -22.55 -10.51
N ALA A 141 -13.19 -22.11 -10.25
CA ALA A 141 -12.73 -21.75 -8.92
C ALA A 141 -13.54 -20.59 -8.31
N ALA A 142 -13.78 -19.52 -9.07
CA ALA A 142 -14.61 -18.40 -8.62
C ALA A 142 -16.05 -18.84 -8.27
N CYS A 143 -16.68 -19.65 -9.11
CA CYS A 143 -17.99 -20.22 -8.83
C CYS A 143 -17.98 -21.13 -7.59
N GLY A 144 -16.92 -21.93 -7.43
CA GLY A 144 -16.71 -22.78 -6.26
C GLY A 144 -16.61 -21.98 -4.96
N ILE A 145 -15.87 -20.87 -4.97
CA ILE A 145 -15.76 -19.96 -3.82
C ILE A 145 -17.15 -19.41 -3.43
N PHE A 146 -17.93 -18.90 -4.39
CA PHE A 146 -19.28 -18.41 -4.10
C PHE A 146 -20.24 -19.52 -3.64
N LYS A 147 -20.07 -20.75 -4.12
CA LYS A 147 -20.84 -21.90 -3.63
C LYS A 147 -20.49 -22.24 -2.18
N ARG A 148 -19.21 -22.14 -1.79
CA ARG A 148 -18.75 -22.38 -0.41
C ARG A 148 -19.15 -21.25 0.53
N PHE A 149 -19.13 -20.01 0.04
CA PHE A 149 -19.46 -18.81 0.80
C PHE A 149 -20.58 -18.03 0.10
N PRO A 150 -21.83 -18.52 0.15
CA PRO A 150 -22.95 -17.91 -0.59
C PRO A 150 -23.25 -16.47 -0.15
N GLU A 151 -22.85 -16.11 1.07
CA GLU A 151 -23.01 -14.80 1.66
C GLU A 151 -21.95 -13.77 1.23
N LEU A 152 -20.87 -14.16 0.54
CA LEU A 152 -19.94 -13.19 -0.07
C LEU A 152 -20.67 -12.37 -1.13
N ASP A 153 -20.40 -11.05 -1.19
CA ASP A 153 -21.04 -10.14 -2.14
C ASP A 153 -20.13 -9.81 -3.33
N GLU A 154 -18.81 -9.95 -3.15
CA GLU A 154 -17.80 -9.54 -4.13
C GLU A 154 -16.56 -10.42 -4.04
N LEU A 155 -15.95 -10.74 -5.19
CA LEU A 155 -14.55 -11.16 -5.25
C LEU A 155 -13.69 -10.00 -5.71
N ALA A 156 -12.47 -9.96 -5.20
CA ALA A 156 -11.50 -8.98 -5.62
C ALA A 156 -10.14 -9.62 -5.93
N MET A 157 -9.39 -9.01 -6.84
CA MET A 157 -8.08 -9.51 -7.27
C MET A 157 -7.00 -8.45 -7.15
N TYR A 158 -5.78 -8.88 -6.83
CA TYR A 158 -4.55 -8.12 -7.00
C TYR A 158 -3.45 -9.04 -7.52
N PHE A 159 -2.40 -8.48 -8.13
CA PHE A 159 -1.42 -9.31 -8.85
C PHE A 159 -0.03 -9.36 -8.25
N PHE A 160 0.32 -8.48 -7.31
CA PHE A 160 1.68 -8.38 -6.81
C PHE A 160 2.18 -9.58 -5.98
N GLU A 161 1.27 -10.46 -5.54
CA GLU A 161 1.64 -11.69 -4.83
C GLU A 161 1.62 -12.97 -5.67
N SER A 162 1.13 -12.93 -6.92
CA SER A 162 1.15 -14.10 -7.79
C SER A 162 2.51 -14.29 -8.45
N LYS A 163 3.55 -14.55 -7.63
CA LYS A 163 4.97 -14.54 -8.04
C LYS A 163 5.28 -15.44 -9.23
N ASN A 164 4.53 -16.53 -9.41
CA ASN A 164 4.77 -17.50 -10.49
C ASN A 164 3.96 -17.20 -11.76
N LEU A 165 2.83 -16.47 -11.63
CA LEU A 165 1.98 -16.13 -12.76
C LEU A 165 2.24 -14.71 -13.25
N LEU A 166 2.35 -13.71 -12.38
CA LEU A 166 2.44 -12.30 -12.75
C LEU A 166 3.56 -11.63 -11.93
N HIS A 167 4.82 -11.83 -12.36
CA HIS A 167 6.00 -11.27 -11.69
C HIS A 167 6.43 -9.94 -12.32
N TYR A 168 7.22 -9.15 -11.58
CA TYR A 168 7.81 -7.85 -11.97
C TYR A 168 8.60 -7.83 -13.28
N ASN A 169 8.82 -8.96 -13.95
CA ASN A 169 9.48 -9.03 -15.25
C ASN A 169 8.95 -10.18 -16.12
N ASN A 170 7.96 -10.96 -15.65
CA ASN A 170 7.50 -12.16 -16.34
C ASN A 170 6.01 -12.38 -16.09
N PHE A 171 5.18 -12.09 -17.09
CA PHE A 171 3.75 -12.33 -17.09
C PHE A 171 3.47 -13.69 -17.71
N PHE A 172 2.64 -14.47 -17.03
CA PHE A 172 2.31 -15.88 -17.27
C PHE A 172 3.51 -16.83 -17.29
N GLY A 173 4.53 -16.58 -16.46
CA GLY A 173 5.81 -17.31 -16.50
C GLY A 173 5.74 -18.82 -16.21
N CYS A 174 4.72 -19.28 -15.47
CA CYS A 174 4.49 -20.71 -15.21
C CYS A 174 3.63 -21.41 -16.28
N MET A 175 3.15 -20.68 -17.28
CA MET A 175 2.26 -21.17 -18.33
C MET A 175 3.03 -21.37 -19.65
N ASN A 176 2.47 -22.14 -20.58
CA ASN A 176 2.99 -22.27 -21.94
C ASN A 176 2.04 -21.63 -22.97
N TYR A 177 2.61 -21.09 -24.04
CA TYR A 177 1.88 -20.41 -25.11
C TYR A 177 1.47 -21.38 -26.24
N GLY A 178 1.10 -22.61 -25.89
CA GLY A 178 0.62 -23.60 -26.86
C GLY A 178 1.67 -24.53 -27.45
N LEU A 179 2.69 -24.87 -26.65
CA LEU A 179 3.71 -25.84 -27.04
C LEU A 179 3.76 -26.97 -26.00
N ASP A 180 3.52 -28.20 -26.46
CA ASP A 180 3.72 -29.42 -25.66
C ASP A 180 5.22 -29.65 -25.49
N PHE A 181 5.81 -29.01 -24.49
CA PHE A 181 7.15 -29.34 -24.06
C PHE A 181 7.07 -30.38 -22.95
N ASN A 182 7.55 -31.59 -23.22
CA ASN A 182 7.79 -32.54 -22.15
C ASN A 182 8.95 -32.05 -21.27
N GLU A 183 8.98 -32.49 -20.02
CA GLU A 183 9.94 -32.06 -18.99
C GLU A 183 11.41 -32.23 -19.44
N LYS A 184 11.68 -33.26 -20.25
CA LYS A 184 12.97 -33.50 -20.88
C LYS A 184 13.38 -32.38 -21.85
N THR A 185 12.44 -31.89 -22.66
CA THR A 185 12.71 -30.80 -23.62
C THR A 185 12.95 -29.47 -22.89
N LEU A 186 12.19 -29.20 -21.81
CA LEU A 186 12.42 -28.02 -20.97
C LEU A 186 13.80 -28.03 -20.31
N ARG A 187 14.28 -29.22 -19.91
CA ARG A 187 15.56 -29.38 -19.18
C ARG A 187 16.78 -29.45 -20.10
N GLU A 188 16.67 -30.15 -21.23
CA GLU A 188 17.80 -30.50 -22.10
C GLU A 188 17.91 -29.60 -23.34
N HIS A 189 16.82 -28.93 -23.73
CA HIS A 189 16.74 -28.14 -24.97
C HIS A 189 16.08 -26.76 -24.79
N PRO A 190 16.56 -25.91 -23.86
CA PRO A 190 16.01 -24.56 -23.62
C PRO A 190 16.06 -23.66 -24.87
N GLU A 191 16.98 -23.92 -25.80
CA GLU A 191 17.08 -23.21 -27.09
C GLU A 191 15.88 -23.44 -28.02
N LEU A 192 15.23 -24.61 -27.95
CA LEU A 192 14.04 -24.91 -28.74
C LEU A 192 12.81 -24.18 -28.18
N VAL A 193 12.74 -24.04 -26.85
CA VAL A 193 11.72 -23.26 -26.14
C VAL A 193 11.82 -21.79 -26.55
N MET A 194 13.01 -21.18 -26.42
CA MET A 194 13.23 -19.76 -26.78
C MET A 194 12.99 -19.46 -28.27
N LYS A 195 13.39 -20.39 -29.16
CA LYS A 195 13.21 -20.23 -30.61
C LYS A 195 11.74 -20.29 -31.03
N GLN A 196 10.91 -20.98 -30.26
CA GLN A 196 9.51 -21.22 -30.57
C GLN A 196 8.55 -20.31 -29.77
N GLU A 197 8.94 -19.81 -28.58
CA GLU A 197 8.31 -18.64 -27.93
C GLU A 197 8.33 -17.41 -28.83
N GLY A 198 9.40 -17.23 -29.62
CA GLY A 198 9.45 -16.21 -30.67
C GLY A 198 8.52 -16.46 -31.87
N GLN A 199 7.80 -17.58 -31.90
CA GLN A 199 6.97 -18.04 -33.03
C GLN A 199 5.52 -18.43 -32.64
N SER A 200 5.24 -18.76 -31.38
CA SER A 200 3.90 -19.12 -30.89
C SER A 200 3.08 -17.87 -30.58
N TYR A 201 2.14 -17.55 -31.49
CA TYR A 201 1.15 -16.46 -31.46
C TYR A 201 1.69 -15.02 -31.35
N PRO A 202 2.07 -14.38 -32.47
CA PRO A 202 2.40 -12.95 -32.53
C PRO A 202 1.20 -11.99 -32.32
N TYR A 203 0.05 -12.46 -31.81
CA TYR A 203 -1.22 -11.72 -31.85
C TYR A 203 -1.84 -11.33 -30.49
N LEU A 204 -1.52 -12.01 -29.38
CA LEU A 204 -2.04 -11.67 -28.05
C LEU A 204 -0.92 -11.12 -27.17
N SER A 205 -1.10 -9.88 -26.71
CA SER A 205 -0.20 -9.20 -25.78
C SER A 205 -0.39 -9.71 -24.35
N PHE A 206 0.49 -9.31 -23.42
CA PHE A 206 0.25 -9.53 -21.98
C PHE A 206 -1.05 -8.88 -21.49
N GLY A 207 -1.43 -7.72 -22.07
CA GLY A 207 -2.70 -7.07 -21.79
C GLY A 207 -3.90 -7.93 -22.19
N ASP A 208 -3.81 -8.65 -23.31
CA ASP A 208 -4.90 -9.54 -23.76
C ASP A 208 -5.07 -10.76 -22.85
N HIS A 209 -3.97 -11.41 -22.45
CA HIS A 209 -4.02 -12.52 -21.50
C HIS A 209 -4.56 -12.08 -20.13
N LEU A 210 -4.15 -10.90 -19.67
CA LEU A 210 -4.68 -10.32 -18.43
C LEU A 210 -6.17 -9.99 -18.55
N ARG A 211 -6.62 -9.48 -19.70
CA ARG A 211 -8.04 -9.26 -19.98
C ARG A 211 -8.82 -10.58 -19.91
N MET A 212 -8.33 -11.66 -20.50
CA MET A 212 -8.99 -12.98 -20.45
C MET A 212 -9.11 -13.51 -19.03
N MET A 213 -8.06 -13.35 -18.22
CA MET A 213 -8.08 -13.69 -16.79
C MET A 213 -9.17 -12.92 -16.03
N LEU A 214 -9.21 -11.59 -16.20
CA LEU A 214 -10.21 -10.72 -15.57
C LEU A 214 -11.63 -11.03 -16.04
N GLN A 215 -11.81 -11.30 -17.34
CA GLN A 215 -13.11 -11.67 -17.90
C GLN A 215 -13.62 -13.00 -17.34
N ALA A 216 -12.75 -14.00 -17.15
CA ALA A 216 -13.15 -15.29 -16.58
C ALA A 216 -13.75 -15.13 -15.18
N VAL A 217 -13.05 -14.41 -14.29
CA VAL A 217 -13.51 -14.18 -12.91
C VAL A 217 -14.73 -13.24 -12.88
N SER A 218 -14.73 -12.17 -13.68
CA SER A 218 -15.86 -11.24 -13.77
C SER A 218 -17.14 -11.90 -14.32
N THR A 219 -17.01 -12.80 -15.30
CA THR A 219 -18.12 -13.61 -15.82
C THR A 219 -18.69 -14.51 -14.72
N ALA A 220 -17.83 -15.19 -13.95
CA ALA A 220 -18.29 -15.99 -12.81
C ALA A 220 -19.02 -15.14 -11.76
N CYS A 221 -18.52 -13.92 -11.48
CA CYS A 221 -19.19 -12.98 -10.58
C CYS A 221 -20.57 -12.59 -11.12
N ARG A 222 -20.69 -12.19 -12.40
CA ARG A 222 -21.96 -11.86 -13.04
C ARG A 222 -22.97 -13.01 -12.96
N ASP A 223 -22.54 -14.21 -13.34
CA ASP A 223 -23.40 -15.39 -13.41
C ASP A 223 -23.85 -15.87 -12.02
N CYS A 224 -23.06 -15.59 -10.97
CA CYS A 224 -23.44 -15.78 -9.57
C CYS A 224 -24.22 -14.60 -8.96
N GLY A 225 -24.44 -13.51 -9.70
CA GLY A 225 -25.12 -12.30 -9.21
C GLY A 225 -24.28 -11.50 -8.19
N LYS A 226 -22.95 -11.48 -8.36
CA LYS A 226 -21.96 -10.90 -7.44
C LYS A 226 -21.15 -9.80 -8.12
N SER A 227 -20.52 -8.94 -7.31
CA SER A 227 -19.63 -7.88 -7.79
C SER A 227 -18.21 -8.38 -7.99
N PHE A 228 -17.41 -7.59 -8.73
CA PHE A 228 -16.00 -7.87 -8.96
C PHE A 228 -15.16 -6.59 -8.84
N THR A 229 -14.04 -6.67 -8.13
CA THR A 229 -13.08 -5.56 -7.95
C THR A 229 -11.67 -5.98 -8.37
N LEU A 230 -10.93 -5.06 -8.98
CA LEU A 230 -9.51 -5.21 -9.26
C LEU A 230 -8.73 -4.13 -8.52
N LEU A 231 -7.84 -4.53 -7.60
CA LEU A 231 -6.82 -3.64 -7.06
C LEU A 231 -5.73 -3.44 -8.11
N THR A 232 -5.61 -2.22 -8.62
CA THR A 232 -4.71 -1.82 -9.71
C THR A 232 -3.28 -1.55 -9.26
N HIS A 233 -2.88 -2.08 -8.11
CA HIS A 233 -1.56 -1.92 -7.55
C HIS A 233 -0.46 -2.36 -8.52
N VAL A 234 0.54 -1.50 -8.71
CA VAL A 234 1.69 -1.72 -9.60
C VAL A 234 2.98 -1.31 -8.90
N TRP A 235 4.07 -2.01 -9.18
CA TRP A 235 5.42 -1.70 -8.70
C TRP A 235 6.26 -0.93 -9.70
N PHE A 236 5.88 -0.98 -10.98
CA PHE A 236 6.61 -0.33 -12.07
C PHE A 236 5.68 0.28 -13.13
N PRO A 237 6.11 1.36 -13.82
CA PRO A 237 5.27 2.04 -14.82
C PRO A 237 4.76 1.13 -15.94
N TYR A 238 5.58 0.19 -16.41
CA TYR A 238 5.18 -0.70 -17.50
C TYR A 238 4.02 -1.63 -17.10
N GLN A 239 3.84 -1.93 -15.80
CA GLN A 239 2.70 -2.73 -15.33
C GLN A 239 1.39 -1.95 -15.42
N GLU A 240 1.44 -0.63 -15.19
CA GLU A 240 0.29 0.25 -15.39
C GLU A 240 -0.15 0.27 -16.87
N GLU A 241 0.80 0.24 -17.81
CA GLU A 241 0.50 0.12 -19.24
C GLU A 241 -0.16 -1.22 -19.58
N ILE A 242 0.33 -2.33 -19.01
CA ILE A 242 -0.29 -3.65 -19.22
C ILE A 242 -1.73 -3.66 -18.68
N LEU A 243 -1.97 -3.08 -17.50
CA LEU A 243 -3.31 -2.93 -16.94
C LEU A 243 -4.21 -2.06 -17.83
N TYR A 244 -3.72 -0.93 -18.31
CA TYR A 244 -4.46 -0.08 -19.24
C TYR A 244 -4.86 -0.85 -20.50
N GLU A 245 -3.91 -1.57 -21.11
CA GLU A 245 -4.18 -2.36 -22.31
C GLU A 245 -5.22 -3.46 -22.05
N ALA A 246 -5.19 -4.11 -20.88
CA ALA A 246 -6.20 -5.10 -20.50
C ALA A 246 -7.59 -4.49 -20.32
N LEU A 247 -7.67 -3.27 -19.78
CA LEU A 247 -8.92 -2.65 -19.30
C LEU A 247 -9.59 -1.71 -20.30
N LYS A 248 -8.86 -1.10 -21.25
CA LYS A 248 -9.39 -0.08 -22.16
C LYS A 248 -10.59 -0.51 -23.00
N ASP A 249 -10.67 -1.81 -23.30
CA ASP A 249 -11.74 -2.44 -24.07
C ASP A 249 -12.48 -3.52 -23.23
N PHE A 250 -12.51 -3.34 -21.89
CA PHE A 250 -13.17 -4.30 -21.01
C PHE A 250 -14.69 -4.32 -21.28
N PRO A 251 -15.34 -5.48 -21.39
CA PRO A 251 -16.77 -5.57 -21.73
C PRO A 251 -17.65 -4.85 -20.71
N ALA A 252 -18.52 -3.96 -21.20
CA ALA A 252 -19.37 -3.13 -20.35
C ALA A 252 -20.47 -3.91 -19.60
N ASP A 253 -20.80 -5.12 -20.05
CA ASP A 253 -21.78 -6.01 -19.40
C ASP A 253 -21.18 -6.82 -18.23
N LEU A 254 -19.84 -6.82 -18.11
CA LEU A 254 -19.13 -7.52 -17.06
C LEU A 254 -18.89 -6.58 -15.86
N PRO A 255 -19.18 -7.03 -14.62
CA PRO A 255 -18.95 -6.21 -13.43
C PRO A 255 -17.45 -5.99 -13.23
N ILE A 256 -17.03 -4.75 -13.03
CA ILE A 256 -15.69 -4.42 -12.55
C ILE A 256 -15.67 -3.05 -11.88
N LEU A 257 -15.01 -2.97 -10.73
CA LEU A 257 -14.57 -1.74 -10.09
C LEU A 257 -13.05 -1.76 -9.99
N LEU A 258 -12.40 -0.67 -10.38
CA LEU A 258 -10.96 -0.49 -10.26
C LEU A 258 -10.64 0.19 -8.94
N GLU A 259 -10.13 -0.55 -7.97
CA GLU A 259 -9.64 -0.01 -6.71
C GLU A 259 -8.18 0.38 -6.88
N HIS A 260 -7.82 1.62 -6.53
CA HIS A 260 -6.46 2.13 -6.66
C HIS A 260 -5.91 2.49 -5.29
N ASN A 261 -4.63 2.21 -5.03
CA ASN A 261 -3.93 2.92 -3.95
C ASN A 261 -4.03 4.44 -4.19
N TYR A 262 -4.09 5.25 -3.13
CA TYR A 262 -4.26 6.70 -3.27
C TYR A 262 -3.11 7.38 -4.05
N THR A 263 -1.95 6.73 -4.13
CA THR A 263 -0.88 7.05 -5.08
C THR A 263 -0.50 5.81 -5.90
N THR A 264 0.06 6.02 -7.09
CA THR A 264 0.66 4.92 -7.86
C THR A 264 1.79 4.28 -7.04
N GLY A 265 2.06 3.00 -7.26
CA GLY A 265 2.95 2.26 -6.37
C GLY A 265 2.26 1.81 -5.09
N ASP A 266 2.99 1.91 -4.00
CA ASP A 266 2.66 1.31 -2.72
C ASP A 266 2.62 2.35 -1.60
N PHE A 267 1.58 3.19 -1.64
CA PHE A 267 1.27 4.24 -0.67
C PHE A 267 2.38 5.28 -0.45
N ASN A 268 3.22 5.54 -1.45
CA ASN A 268 4.27 6.56 -1.33
C ASN A 268 3.68 7.96 -1.66
N PRO A 269 3.70 8.93 -0.73
CA PRO A 269 3.10 10.25 -0.94
C PRO A 269 3.88 11.14 -1.93
N ALA A 270 5.09 10.74 -2.34
CA ALA A 270 5.85 11.44 -3.38
C ALA A 270 5.51 10.98 -4.80
N LEU A 271 4.72 9.91 -4.94
CA LEU A 271 4.26 9.39 -6.23
C LEU A 271 2.95 10.08 -6.66
N PRO A 272 2.70 10.23 -7.97
CA PRO A 272 1.46 10.83 -8.46
C PRO A 272 0.24 9.95 -8.18
N ALA A 273 -0.94 10.54 -8.31
CA ALA A 273 -2.18 9.78 -8.35
C ALA A 273 -2.16 8.73 -9.48
N PRO A 274 -2.85 7.57 -9.31
CA PRO A 274 -2.93 6.52 -10.33
C PRO A 274 -3.43 7.03 -11.67
N ALA A 275 -2.67 6.82 -12.76
CA ALA A 275 -3.01 7.40 -14.05
C ALA A 275 -4.26 6.77 -14.68
N LEU A 276 -4.57 5.52 -14.30
CA LEU A 276 -5.73 4.78 -14.79
C LEU A 276 -7.06 5.50 -14.52
N ILE A 277 -7.19 6.29 -13.45
CA ILE A 277 -8.42 7.06 -13.16
C ILE A 277 -8.70 8.07 -14.29
N LYS A 278 -7.67 8.76 -14.75
CA LYS A 278 -7.75 9.77 -15.83
C LYS A 278 -7.82 9.13 -17.22
N ARG A 279 -7.21 7.96 -17.40
CA ARG A 279 -7.16 7.25 -18.69
C ARG A 279 -8.41 6.42 -18.97
N LEU A 280 -9.09 5.93 -17.92
CA LEU A 280 -10.27 5.08 -18.02
C LEU A 280 -11.48 5.69 -17.27
N PRO A 281 -11.82 6.98 -17.46
CA PRO A 281 -12.79 7.68 -16.61
C PRO A 281 -14.21 7.13 -16.71
N HIS A 282 -14.49 6.31 -17.72
CA HIS A 282 -15.77 5.64 -17.94
C HIS A 282 -15.98 4.40 -17.05
N MET A 283 -14.91 3.85 -16.46
CA MET A 283 -14.99 2.69 -15.55
C MET A 283 -15.38 3.14 -14.13
N ASN A 284 -15.78 2.20 -13.26
CA ASN A 284 -15.99 2.49 -11.85
C ASN A 284 -14.65 2.46 -11.10
N HIS A 285 -14.44 3.42 -10.20
CA HIS A 285 -13.21 3.57 -9.44
C HIS A 285 -13.45 3.57 -7.93
N GLY A 286 -12.46 3.10 -7.17
CA GLY A 286 -12.35 3.32 -5.73
C GLY A 286 -10.93 3.72 -5.35
N LEU A 287 -10.78 4.41 -4.22
CA LEU A 287 -9.47 4.79 -3.67
C LEU A 287 -9.21 4.07 -2.35
N CYS A 288 -8.04 3.48 -2.22
CA CYS A 288 -7.56 2.78 -1.04
C CYS A 288 -6.52 3.62 -0.29
N PHE A 289 -6.78 3.87 0.99
CA PHE A 289 -5.89 4.57 1.91
C PHE A 289 -5.35 3.64 2.99
N CYS A 290 -4.03 3.63 3.18
CA CYS A 290 -3.37 2.89 4.26
C CYS A 290 -3.32 3.73 5.55
N CYS A 291 -4.43 3.79 6.28
CA CYS A 291 -4.51 4.50 7.57
C CYS A 291 -3.86 3.73 8.73
N GLY A 292 -3.57 2.44 8.56
CA GLY A 292 -2.69 1.67 9.43
C GLY A 292 -1.21 2.07 9.31
N MET A 293 -0.88 2.98 8.38
CA MET A 293 0.41 3.66 8.27
C MET A 293 1.61 2.73 8.06
N GLU A 294 1.45 1.70 7.22
CA GLU A 294 2.48 0.72 6.86
C GLU A 294 3.90 1.29 6.73
N TYR A 295 4.02 2.38 5.97
CA TYR A 295 5.28 3.08 5.66
C TYR A 295 5.42 4.44 6.33
N HIS A 296 4.48 4.81 7.20
CA HIS A 296 4.38 6.16 7.77
C HIS A 296 4.57 6.16 9.28
N GLY A 297 5.20 5.11 9.82
CA GLY A 297 5.47 4.96 11.25
C GLY A 297 4.38 4.22 12.03
N LEU A 298 3.52 3.46 11.33
CA LEU A 298 2.37 2.74 11.89
C LEU A 298 1.49 3.66 12.75
N SER A 299 0.74 3.05 13.66
CA SER A 299 0.10 3.74 14.78
C SER A 299 1.06 3.88 15.96
N LEU A 300 2.36 4.13 15.73
CA LEU A 300 3.38 4.34 16.78
C LEU A 300 3.86 5.79 16.84
N VAL A 301 3.82 6.50 15.73
CA VAL A 301 4.04 7.95 15.64
C VAL A 301 2.80 8.64 15.05
N PRO A 302 2.59 9.94 15.31
CA PRO A 302 1.57 10.68 14.59
C PRO A 302 1.92 10.75 13.10
N CYS A 303 0.90 10.60 12.25
CA CYS A 303 0.92 10.90 10.83
C CYS A 303 -0.51 11.29 10.43
N CYS A 304 -0.84 12.56 10.62
CA CYS A 304 -2.20 13.09 10.41
C CYS A 304 -2.24 13.97 9.15
N PHE A 305 -3.04 13.60 8.15
CA PHE A 305 -3.09 14.27 6.85
C PHE A 305 -4.48 14.39 6.19
N PRO A 306 -5.54 14.81 6.91
CA PRO A 306 -6.85 15.06 6.29
C PRO A 306 -6.80 15.90 5.00
N GLU A 307 -6.01 16.95 4.98
CA GLU A 307 -5.90 17.87 3.84
C GLU A 307 -5.33 17.18 2.59
N ALA A 308 -4.38 16.26 2.76
CA ALA A 308 -3.84 15.50 1.64
C ALA A 308 -4.83 14.44 1.13
N MET A 309 -5.64 13.88 2.04
CA MET A 309 -6.72 12.96 1.67
C MET A 309 -7.79 13.68 0.85
N GLU A 310 -8.19 14.89 1.28
CA GLU A 310 -9.13 15.75 0.55
C GLU A 310 -8.64 16.01 -0.87
N ALA A 311 -7.42 16.53 -1.00
CA ALA A 311 -6.83 16.85 -2.30
C ALA A 311 -6.78 15.62 -3.23
N THR A 312 -6.50 14.44 -2.69
CA THR A 312 -6.44 13.20 -3.48
C THR A 312 -7.81 12.75 -3.95
N VAL A 313 -8.82 12.80 -3.07
CA VAL A 313 -10.19 12.45 -3.41
C VAL A 313 -10.75 13.45 -4.43
N HIS A 314 -10.53 14.75 -4.23
CA HIS A 314 -10.99 15.79 -5.16
C HIS A 314 -10.34 15.64 -6.54
N ASP A 315 -9.03 15.40 -6.66
CA ASP A 315 -8.37 15.14 -7.96
C ASP A 315 -9.00 13.94 -8.70
N ALA A 316 -9.34 12.87 -7.97
CA ALA A 316 -10.03 11.73 -8.56
C ALA A 316 -11.48 12.06 -8.97
N MET A 317 -12.20 12.86 -8.19
CA MET A 317 -13.57 13.28 -8.51
C MET A 317 -13.64 14.27 -9.68
N GLU A 318 -12.61 15.09 -9.88
CA GLU A 318 -12.42 15.92 -11.06
C GLU A 318 -12.14 15.07 -12.30
N ALA A 319 -11.36 13.99 -12.15
CA ALA A 319 -11.03 13.08 -13.23
C ALA A 319 -12.21 12.21 -13.70
N THR A 320 -13.10 11.82 -12.79
CA THR A 320 -14.23 10.94 -13.13
C THR A 320 -15.48 11.16 -12.27
N ALA A 321 -16.66 11.02 -12.89
CA ALA A 321 -17.95 10.93 -12.18
C ALA A 321 -18.21 9.53 -11.58
N ASN A 322 -17.32 8.57 -11.83
CA ASN A 322 -17.47 7.17 -11.46
C ASN A 322 -16.56 6.76 -10.29
N LEU A 323 -16.11 7.70 -9.46
CA LEU A 323 -15.56 7.37 -8.15
C LEU A 323 -16.71 6.89 -7.24
N LYS A 324 -16.71 5.61 -6.87
CA LYS A 324 -17.80 4.95 -6.14
C LYS A 324 -17.45 4.58 -4.70
N ARG A 325 -16.17 4.43 -4.37
CA ARG A 325 -15.75 3.78 -3.11
C ARG A 325 -14.49 4.39 -2.52
N ILE A 326 -14.47 4.52 -1.20
CA ILE A 326 -13.26 4.74 -0.39
C ILE A 326 -13.01 3.48 0.44
N THR A 327 -11.84 2.91 0.27
CA THR A 327 -11.35 1.75 1.01
C THR A 327 -10.31 2.21 2.02
N VAL A 328 -10.43 1.76 3.26
CA VAL A 328 -9.50 2.11 4.33
C VAL A 328 -8.91 0.85 4.89
N ARG A 329 -7.58 0.77 4.87
CA ARG A 329 -6.81 -0.21 5.61
C ARG A 329 -6.42 0.37 6.96
N PRO A 330 -7.00 -0.09 8.07
CA PRO A 330 -6.88 0.61 9.34
C PRO A 330 -5.84 0.01 10.30
N ILE A 331 -5.37 -1.21 9.98
CA ILE A 331 -4.43 -1.99 10.78
C ILE A 331 -3.28 -2.41 9.87
N TRP A 332 -2.05 -2.30 10.39
CA TRP A 332 -0.87 -2.92 9.80
C TRP A 332 0.00 -3.52 10.92
N ASP A 333 0.50 -4.74 10.70
CA ASP A 333 1.34 -5.50 11.63
C ASP A 333 0.88 -5.49 13.10
N GLY A 334 -0.41 -5.79 13.30
CA GLY A 334 -1.06 -5.78 14.62
C GLY A 334 -1.27 -4.40 15.25
N GLN A 335 -0.81 -3.31 14.62
CA GLN A 335 -1.01 -1.94 15.10
C GLN A 335 -2.30 -1.35 14.53
N SER A 336 -3.32 -1.26 15.39
CA SER A 336 -4.60 -0.60 15.08
C SER A 336 -4.45 0.92 15.11
N LEU A 337 -5.09 1.64 14.18
CA LEU A 337 -5.13 3.12 14.25
C LEU A 337 -5.98 3.62 15.41
N LEU A 338 -6.95 2.83 15.89
CA LEU A 338 -7.80 3.20 17.01
C LEU A 338 -6.97 3.40 18.29
N GLY A 339 -7.36 4.39 19.07
CA GLY A 339 -6.62 4.87 20.25
C GLY A 339 -5.53 5.89 19.92
N SER A 340 -5.01 5.94 18.69
CA SER A 340 -3.92 6.86 18.32
C SER A 340 -4.40 8.22 17.78
N PRO A 341 -3.53 9.25 17.70
CA PRO A 341 -3.85 10.48 16.98
C PRO A 341 -4.22 10.26 15.51
N ASN A 342 -3.78 9.16 14.89
CA ASN A 342 -4.04 8.85 13.48
C ASN A 342 -5.52 8.52 13.21
N GLU A 343 -6.36 8.38 14.25
CA GLU A 343 -7.82 8.25 14.13
C GLU A 343 -8.47 9.36 13.31
N ILE A 344 -7.90 10.58 13.31
CA ILE A 344 -8.41 11.70 12.52
C ILE A 344 -8.49 11.35 11.03
N ASN A 345 -7.56 10.55 10.52
CA ASN A 345 -7.53 10.17 9.10
C ASN A 345 -8.74 9.30 8.74
N LEU A 346 -9.06 8.30 9.57
CA LEU A 346 -10.23 7.47 9.37
C LEU A 346 -11.52 8.28 9.58
N TYR A 347 -11.56 9.11 10.63
CA TYR A 347 -12.69 9.98 10.90
C TYR A 347 -12.99 10.87 9.69
N TYR A 348 -11.97 11.52 9.12
CA TYR A 348 -12.11 12.39 7.99
C TYR A 348 -12.55 11.66 6.73
N LEU A 349 -11.96 10.51 6.38
CA LEU A 349 -12.39 9.72 5.22
C LEU A 349 -13.85 9.26 5.32
N LEU A 350 -14.32 8.94 6.53
CA LEU A 350 -15.72 8.61 6.75
C LEU A 350 -16.63 9.82 6.45
N GLN A 351 -16.30 11.00 6.98
CA GLN A 351 -17.08 12.22 6.71
C GLN A 351 -17.03 12.61 5.23
N LEU A 352 -15.83 12.63 4.64
CA LEU A 352 -15.61 12.97 3.24
C LEU A 352 -16.36 12.03 2.28
N SER A 353 -16.55 10.76 2.68
CA SER A 353 -17.35 9.82 1.89
C SER A 353 -18.87 10.04 2.00
N ASP A 354 -19.35 10.67 3.09
CA ASP A 354 -20.75 11.09 3.24
C ASP A 354 -21.01 12.48 2.61
N GLN A 355 -20.01 13.35 2.62
CA GLN A 355 -20.06 14.74 2.18
C GLN A 355 -18.73 15.08 1.50
N ALA A 356 -18.70 14.99 0.18
CA ALA A 356 -17.45 15.12 -0.58
C ALA A 356 -16.81 16.52 -0.54
N ASP A 357 -17.55 17.54 -0.10
CA ASP A 357 -17.11 18.92 0.12
C ASP A 357 -16.83 19.23 1.60
N ARG A 358 -16.70 18.20 2.44
CA ARG A 358 -16.43 18.35 3.87
C ARG A 358 -15.09 19.05 4.12
N ASP A 359 -15.14 20.22 4.74
CA ASP A 359 -13.96 20.98 5.15
C ASP A 359 -13.14 20.22 6.23
N PRO A 360 -11.83 19.98 6.00
CA PRO A 360 -10.91 19.43 6.99
C PRO A 360 -10.93 20.15 8.34
N GLU A 361 -11.05 21.48 8.38
CA GLU A 361 -11.03 22.24 9.63
C GLU A 361 -12.21 21.88 10.53
N VAL A 362 -13.39 21.67 9.94
CA VAL A 362 -14.58 21.23 10.68
C VAL A 362 -14.38 19.81 11.22
N ALA A 363 -13.73 18.93 10.46
CA ALA A 363 -13.42 17.58 10.91
C ALA A 363 -12.41 17.58 12.07
N TRP A 364 -11.36 18.41 12.00
CA TRP A 364 -10.41 18.59 13.10
C TRP A 364 -11.11 19.02 14.38
N LYS A 365 -11.99 20.02 14.29
CA LYS A 365 -12.78 20.51 15.41
C LYS A 365 -13.60 19.43 16.09
N GLU A 366 -14.44 18.77 15.32
CA GLU A 366 -15.37 17.77 15.84
C GLU A 366 -14.63 16.55 16.41
N TRP A 367 -13.57 16.10 15.74
CA TRP A 367 -12.77 14.99 16.20
C TRP A 367 -11.95 15.32 17.45
N ILE A 368 -11.30 16.50 17.53
CA ILE A 368 -10.56 16.93 18.73
C ILE A 368 -11.50 17.04 19.93
N ALA A 369 -12.68 17.65 19.74
CA ALA A 369 -13.68 17.76 20.79
C ALA A 369 -14.18 16.37 21.24
N GLY A 370 -14.45 15.47 20.30
CA GLY A 370 -14.92 14.12 20.61
C GLY A 370 -13.87 13.22 21.28
N LYS A 371 -12.62 13.27 20.80
CA LYS A 371 -11.53 12.40 21.27
C LYS A 371 -10.90 12.91 22.57
N TYR A 372 -10.56 14.20 22.62
CA TYR A 372 -9.75 14.79 23.69
C TYR A 372 -10.56 15.66 24.66
N GLY A 373 -11.83 15.96 24.36
CA GLY A 373 -12.67 16.82 25.20
C GLY A 373 -12.31 18.30 25.15
N ILE A 374 -11.43 18.70 24.22
CA ILE A 374 -11.03 20.09 24.01
C ILE A 374 -12.12 20.78 23.17
N THR A 375 -12.71 21.84 23.71
CA THR A 375 -13.81 22.57 23.04
C THR A 375 -13.54 24.07 22.89
N ASP A 376 -12.45 24.58 23.46
CA ASP A 376 -12.01 25.94 23.22
C ASP A 376 -11.16 26.02 21.94
N GLU A 377 -11.50 27.01 21.11
CA GLU A 377 -10.93 27.21 19.78
C GLU A 377 -9.40 27.36 19.78
N GLU A 378 -8.85 28.04 20.79
CA GLU A 378 -7.40 28.23 20.93
C GLU A 378 -6.67 26.88 21.07
N SER A 379 -7.09 26.04 22.02
CA SER A 379 -6.43 24.74 22.26
C SER A 379 -6.63 23.76 21.10
N GLU A 380 -7.80 23.80 20.48
CA GLU A 380 -8.12 23.01 19.28
C GLU A 380 -7.14 23.34 18.14
N LEU A 381 -6.96 24.63 17.84
CA LEU A 381 -6.01 25.11 16.84
C LEU A 381 -4.56 24.72 17.18
N ILE A 382 -4.17 24.82 18.46
CA ILE A 382 -2.83 24.43 18.91
C ILE A 382 -2.59 22.92 18.68
N LEU A 383 -3.55 22.07 19.04
CA LEU A 383 -3.44 20.61 18.89
C LEU A 383 -3.47 20.20 17.41
N ALA A 384 -4.41 20.71 16.62
CA ALA A 384 -4.48 20.44 15.18
C ALA A 384 -3.17 20.88 14.49
N SER A 385 -2.65 22.07 14.83
CA SER A 385 -1.36 22.57 14.33
C SER A 385 -0.19 21.68 14.72
N ALA A 386 -0.18 21.09 15.92
CA ALA A 386 0.84 20.12 16.31
C ALA A 386 0.74 18.86 15.43
N LEU A 387 -0.42 18.23 15.38
CA LEU A 387 -0.66 16.97 14.69
C LEU A 387 -0.41 17.07 13.17
N ARG A 388 -0.78 18.17 12.52
CA ARG A 388 -0.49 18.41 11.10
C ARG A 388 1.00 18.38 10.75
N LYS A 389 1.87 18.86 11.65
CA LYS A 389 3.33 18.85 11.41
C LYS A 389 3.88 17.43 11.23
N SER A 390 3.20 16.44 11.79
CA SER A 390 3.65 15.05 11.70
C SER A 390 3.71 14.52 10.27
N TYR A 391 2.73 14.87 9.42
CA TYR A 391 2.73 14.44 8.02
C TYR A 391 3.89 15.04 7.23
N GLU A 392 4.23 16.31 7.48
CA GLU A 392 5.37 16.96 6.84
C GLU A 392 6.70 16.31 7.25
N VAL A 393 6.87 15.92 8.51
CA VAL A 393 8.03 15.15 8.96
C VAL A 393 8.11 13.80 8.22
N VAL A 394 6.99 13.06 8.15
CA VAL A 394 6.94 11.77 7.45
C VAL A 394 7.32 11.95 5.98
N ARG A 395 6.73 12.92 5.27
CA ARG A 395 7.05 13.19 3.86
C ARG A 395 8.52 13.53 3.63
N LYS A 396 9.13 14.30 4.53
CA LYS A 396 10.53 14.74 4.40
C LYS A 396 11.54 13.64 4.67
N VAL A 397 11.29 12.80 5.67
CA VAL A 397 12.30 11.86 6.19
C VAL A 397 12.00 10.40 5.83
N PHE A 398 10.76 9.93 5.97
CA PHE A 398 10.40 8.54 5.67
C PHE A 398 10.41 8.28 4.15
N PHE A 399 10.19 9.33 3.36
CA PHE A 399 10.19 9.30 1.90
C PHE A 399 11.22 10.29 1.34
N GLU A 400 12.40 10.37 1.95
CA GLU A 400 13.46 11.30 1.56
C GLU A 400 13.79 11.18 0.07
N PHE A 401 13.89 12.33 -0.63
CA PHE A 401 14.05 12.41 -2.08
C PHE A 401 12.96 11.71 -2.91
N GLY A 402 11.82 11.39 -2.30
CA GLY A 402 10.72 10.61 -2.87
C GLY A 402 10.96 9.10 -2.85
N VAL A 403 12.10 8.63 -2.31
CA VAL A 403 12.42 7.21 -2.20
C VAL A 403 12.00 6.69 -0.84
N ARG A 404 11.29 5.57 -0.83
CA ARG A 404 10.97 4.82 0.37
C ARG A 404 12.16 3.95 0.78
N THR A 405 12.90 4.36 1.80
CA THR A 405 14.11 3.65 2.29
C THR A 405 13.83 2.72 3.46
N ASN A 406 12.78 3.03 4.24
CA ASN A 406 12.29 2.24 5.36
C ASN A 406 11.83 0.82 4.98
N ASP A 407 11.98 -0.11 5.93
CA ASP A 407 11.40 -1.46 5.85
C ASP A 407 10.04 -1.47 6.53
N HIS A 408 8.98 -1.32 5.73
CA HIS A 408 7.69 -0.90 6.26
C HIS A 408 7.87 0.37 7.09
N SER A 409 7.65 0.36 8.40
CA SER A 409 7.92 1.52 9.26
C SER A 409 9.20 1.39 10.09
N HIS A 410 9.97 0.32 9.91
CA HIS A 410 11.24 0.12 10.59
C HIS A 410 12.36 0.91 9.95
N ILE A 411 13.34 1.27 10.79
CA ILE A 411 14.67 1.60 10.30
C ILE A 411 15.24 0.40 9.50
N PRO A 412 15.72 0.62 8.26
CA PRO A 412 16.09 -0.48 7.38
C PRO A 412 17.45 -1.08 7.74
N ASN A 413 17.63 -2.39 7.56
CA ASN A 413 18.99 -2.93 7.53
C ASN A 413 19.71 -2.53 6.22
N PHE A 414 21.03 -2.74 6.18
CA PHE A 414 21.87 -2.35 5.04
C PHE A 414 21.36 -2.94 3.72
N SER A 415 21.09 -4.26 3.70
CA SER A 415 20.67 -4.97 2.48
C SER A 415 19.33 -4.49 1.93
N HIS A 416 18.39 -4.14 2.82
CA HIS A 416 17.09 -3.62 2.44
C HIS A 416 17.22 -2.20 1.89
N LEU A 417 17.93 -1.32 2.60
CA LEU A 417 18.17 0.05 2.16
C LEU A 417 18.84 0.08 0.77
N GLU A 418 19.86 -0.75 0.58
CA GLU A 418 20.56 -0.88 -0.71
C GLU A 418 19.61 -1.37 -1.81
N SER A 419 18.86 -2.44 -1.55
CA SER A 419 17.89 -2.98 -2.51
C SER A 419 16.81 -1.98 -2.91
N ARG A 420 16.24 -1.24 -1.94
CA ARG A 420 15.16 -0.27 -2.20
C ARG A 420 15.65 0.91 -3.02
N LEU A 421 16.84 1.44 -2.74
CA LEU A 421 17.42 2.52 -3.52
C LEU A 421 17.65 2.12 -4.98
N PHE A 422 18.21 0.93 -5.22
CA PHE A 422 18.49 0.49 -6.58
C PHE A 422 17.25 0.08 -7.38
N ASN A 423 16.33 -0.66 -6.76
CA ASN A 423 15.16 -1.20 -7.45
C ASN A 423 14.04 -0.17 -7.58
N TYR A 424 13.70 0.51 -6.48
CA TYR A 424 12.59 1.46 -6.42
C TYR A 424 13.00 2.86 -6.91
N GLY A 425 14.23 3.30 -6.59
CA GLY A 425 14.75 4.59 -7.04
C GLY A 425 14.79 4.73 -8.57
N LYS A 426 15.09 3.66 -9.30
CA LYS A 426 15.02 3.67 -10.78
C LYS A 426 13.60 3.79 -11.30
N ALA A 427 12.65 3.08 -10.70
CA ALA A 427 11.23 3.17 -11.07
C ALA A 427 10.70 4.60 -10.85
N LEU A 428 11.10 5.23 -9.74
CA LEU A 428 10.74 6.60 -9.41
C LEU A 428 11.19 7.60 -10.47
N ILE A 429 12.37 7.45 -11.09
CA ILE A 429 12.83 8.34 -12.17
C ILE A 429 11.82 8.39 -13.34
N HIS A 430 11.05 7.33 -13.56
CA HIS A 430 10.02 7.26 -14.60
C HIS A 430 8.66 7.81 -14.14
N TRP A 431 8.30 7.63 -12.87
CA TRP A 431 7.04 8.13 -12.31
C TRP A 431 7.10 9.56 -11.75
N CYS A 432 8.28 10.07 -11.44
CA CYS A 432 8.42 11.34 -10.74
C CYS A 432 7.98 12.52 -11.63
N PRO A 433 6.99 13.32 -11.17
CA PRO A 433 6.33 14.32 -12.00
C PRO A 433 7.13 15.61 -12.20
N THR A 434 8.14 15.88 -11.35
CA THR A 434 8.94 17.12 -11.43
C THR A 434 10.38 16.87 -11.87
N PRO A 435 10.97 17.72 -12.73
CA PRO A 435 12.40 17.65 -13.09
C PRO A 435 13.33 17.69 -11.88
N GLU A 436 12.97 18.42 -10.82
CA GLU A 436 13.78 18.56 -9.61
C GLU A 436 13.91 17.25 -8.84
N ASN A 437 12.80 16.59 -8.49
CA ASN A 437 12.83 15.28 -7.82
C ASN A 437 13.59 14.24 -8.64
N LYS A 438 13.38 14.22 -9.96
CA LYS A 438 14.11 13.33 -10.87
C LYS A 438 15.62 13.58 -10.81
N GLN A 439 16.05 14.84 -10.78
CA GLN A 439 17.46 15.19 -10.66
C GLN A 439 18.03 14.81 -9.28
N ASN A 440 17.27 14.98 -8.20
CA ASN A 440 17.71 14.62 -6.86
C ASN A 440 17.90 13.10 -6.72
N ILE A 441 16.97 12.29 -7.24
CA ILE A 441 17.11 10.83 -7.29
C ILE A 441 18.31 10.43 -8.16
N TYR A 442 18.49 11.07 -9.32
CA TYR A 442 19.66 10.84 -10.17
C TYR A 442 20.98 11.19 -9.47
N ASP A 443 21.04 12.33 -8.80
CA ASP A 443 22.20 12.76 -8.03
C ASP A 443 22.49 11.77 -6.89
N LEU A 444 21.47 11.27 -6.19
CA LEU A 444 21.63 10.25 -5.15
C LEU A 444 22.18 8.93 -5.69
N LEU A 445 21.61 8.40 -6.78
CA LEU A 445 21.92 7.04 -7.27
C LEU A 445 23.14 6.98 -8.19
N ILE A 446 23.35 8.01 -9.00
CA ILE A 446 24.33 8.01 -10.10
C ILE A 446 25.54 8.90 -9.78
N ARG A 447 25.33 10.06 -9.15
CA ARG A 447 26.38 11.05 -8.86
C ARG A 447 26.31 11.57 -7.42
N PRO A 448 26.38 10.69 -6.41
CA PRO A 448 26.24 11.10 -5.02
C PRO A 448 27.36 12.08 -4.67
N GLY A 449 27.03 13.10 -3.87
CA GLY A 449 27.97 14.18 -3.57
C GLY A 449 27.48 15.14 -2.50
N SER A 450 28.18 16.28 -2.38
CA SER A 450 27.93 17.28 -1.34
C SER A 450 26.54 17.89 -1.38
N LYS A 451 25.92 17.99 -2.57
CA LYS A 451 24.52 18.45 -2.71
C LYS A 451 23.57 17.54 -1.93
N ILE A 452 23.63 16.24 -2.16
CA ILE A 452 22.74 15.25 -1.50
C ILE A 452 23.00 15.19 0.00
N LEU A 453 24.27 15.17 0.43
CA LEU A 453 24.61 15.23 1.86
C LEU A 453 24.07 16.48 2.56
N ARG A 454 24.10 17.64 1.88
CA ARG A 454 23.56 18.88 2.43
C ARG A 454 22.04 18.83 2.54
N MET A 455 21.36 18.44 1.46
CA MET A 455 19.89 18.33 1.45
C MET A 455 19.39 17.34 2.50
N HIS A 456 20.07 16.20 2.64
CA HIS A 456 19.77 15.21 3.67
C HIS A 456 19.80 15.82 5.07
N ARG A 457 20.85 16.57 5.41
CA ARG A 457 20.95 17.26 6.71
C ARG A 457 19.87 18.32 6.87
N GLU A 458 19.63 19.15 5.86
CA GLU A 458 18.59 20.18 5.88
C GLU A 458 17.20 19.57 6.15
N LEU A 459 16.84 18.48 5.46
CA LEU A 459 15.56 17.79 5.66
C LEU A 459 15.40 17.25 7.09
N HIS A 460 16.46 16.68 7.67
CA HIS A 460 16.44 16.18 9.04
C HIS A 460 16.38 17.30 10.08
N GLU A 461 17.18 18.36 9.92
CA GLU A 461 17.19 19.52 10.82
C GLU A 461 15.83 20.24 10.83
N GLU A 462 15.22 20.46 9.65
CA GLU A 462 13.88 21.01 9.53
C GLU A 462 12.83 20.11 10.19
N SER A 463 12.94 18.80 10.02
CA SER A 463 12.00 17.82 10.60
C SER A 463 12.11 17.78 12.12
N LEU A 464 13.32 17.82 12.68
CA LEU A 464 13.52 17.95 14.12
C LEU A 464 12.94 19.26 14.64
N HIS A 465 13.08 20.37 13.91
CA HIS A 465 12.45 21.64 14.28
C HIS A 465 10.92 21.55 14.31
N LEU A 466 10.31 20.90 13.31
CA LEU A 466 8.86 20.67 13.29
C LEU A 466 8.38 19.82 14.48
N ILE A 467 9.15 18.78 14.85
CA ILE A 467 8.85 17.95 16.02
C ILE A 467 8.94 18.79 17.31
N GLU A 468 9.99 19.60 17.48
CA GLU A 468 10.12 20.48 18.65
C GLU A 468 9.00 21.52 18.73
N GLN A 469 8.59 22.08 17.61
CA GLN A 469 7.42 22.96 17.56
C GLN A 469 6.13 22.22 17.95
N ALA A 470 5.93 21.00 17.47
CA ALA A 470 4.76 20.19 17.83
C ALA A 470 4.75 19.84 19.33
N LEU A 471 5.89 19.42 19.88
CA LEU A 471 6.06 19.17 21.32
C LEU A 471 5.84 20.44 22.15
N GLY A 472 6.35 21.58 21.70
CA GLY A 472 6.11 22.88 22.31
C GLY A 472 4.63 23.25 22.35
N ASN A 473 3.91 23.03 21.24
CA ASN A 473 2.46 23.22 21.17
C ASN A 473 1.71 22.30 22.15
N VAL A 474 2.03 21.00 22.14
CA VAL A 474 1.37 20.01 23.02
C VAL A 474 1.62 20.35 24.49
N LYS A 475 2.81 20.85 24.86
CA LYS A 475 3.13 21.28 26.22
C LYS A 475 2.23 22.41 26.73
N LEU A 476 1.75 23.30 25.87
CA LEU A 476 0.79 24.35 26.25
C LEU A 476 -0.57 23.76 26.68
N LEU A 477 -0.84 22.51 26.31
CA LEU A 477 -2.10 21.80 26.55
C LEU A 477 -2.04 20.83 27.74
N GLU A 478 -0.92 20.74 28.47
CA GLU A 478 -0.71 19.78 29.58
C GLU A 478 -1.86 19.79 30.60
N ASN A 479 -2.38 20.97 30.94
CA ASN A 479 -3.48 21.12 31.91
C ASN A 479 -4.88 21.18 31.25
N ARG A 480 -4.97 21.04 29.92
CA ARG A 480 -6.21 21.08 29.13
C ARG A 480 -6.57 19.71 28.54
N MET A 481 -5.70 18.72 28.68
CA MET A 481 -5.88 17.34 28.20
C MET A 481 -5.97 16.36 29.37
N ARG A 482 -6.54 15.18 29.12
CA ARG A 482 -6.38 14.07 30.06
C ARG A 482 -4.90 13.68 30.12
N PRO A 483 -4.34 13.36 31.30
CA PRO A 483 -2.93 12.99 31.43
C PRO A 483 -2.50 11.89 30.47
N GLU A 484 -3.29 10.82 30.36
CA GLU A 484 -3.03 9.72 29.43
C GLU A 484 -2.94 10.13 27.94
N ASP A 485 -3.79 11.06 27.48
CA ASP A 485 -3.75 11.53 26.09
C ASP A 485 -2.53 12.43 25.83
N TYR A 486 -2.21 13.29 26.80
CA TYR A 486 -1.02 14.14 26.74
C TYR A 486 0.25 13.30 26.71
N GLU A 487 0.38 12.33 27.63
CA GLU A 487 1.51 11.41 27.70
C GLU A 487 1.65 10.58 26.44
N ASP A 488 0.54 10.09 25.85
CA ASP A 488 0.58 9.33 24.61
C ASP A 488 1.12 10.18 23.44
N ILE A 489 0.62 11.41 23.25
CA ILE A 489 1.10 12.29 22.17
C ILE A 489 2.58 12.65 22.36
N ILE A 490 2.98 13.02 23.58
CA ILE A 490 4.39 13.35 23.90
C ILE A 490 5.29 12.15 23.61
N ARG A 491 4.91 10.95 24.05
CA ARG A 491 5.67 9.72 23.81
C ARG A 491 5.84 9.48 22.30
N ARG A 492 4.76 9.57 21.52
CA ARG A 492 4.80 9.29 20.08
C ARG A 492 5.68 10.28 19.30
N TYR A 493 5.64 11.57 19.64
CA TYR A 493 6.59 12.53 19.05
C TYR A 493 8.03 12.27 19.53
N GLY A 494 8.21 11.80 20.76
CA GLY A 494 9.50 11.31 21.25
C GLY A 494 10.05 10.16 20.41
N ASP A 495 9.24 9.14 20.14
CA ASP A 495 9.59 8.01 19.28
C ASP A 495 9.92 8.47 17.85
N MET A 496 9.13 9.40 17.31
CA MET A 496 9.37 10.02 16.00
C MET A 496 10.71 10.76 15.95
N LYS A 497 11.04 11.50 17.00
CA LYS A 497 12.32 12.23 17.10
C LYS A 497 13.50 11.28 17.12
N VAL A 498 13.42 10.19 17.89
CA VAL A 498 14.47 9.16 17.94
C VAL A 498 14.67 8.54 16.56
N TRP A 499 13.58 8.19 15.87
CA TRP A 499 13.64 7.62 14.53
C TRP A 499 14.35 8.55 13.55
N VAL A 500 13.98 9.85 13.52
CA VAL A 500 14.63 10.85 12.66
C VAL A 500 16.12 10.98 12.96
N LEU A 501 16.51 10.99 14.23
CA LEU A 501 17.93 11.06 14.62
C LEU A 501 18.73 9.81 14.20
N LEU A 502 18.13 8.62 14.29
CA LEU A 502 18.78 7.39 13.85
C LEU A 502 18.94 7.39 12.33
N HIS A 503 17.86 7.66 11.60
CA HIS A 503 17.86 7.68 10.14
C HIS A 503 18.84 8.71 9.56
N GLN A 504 19.01 9.86 10.23
CA GLN A 504 20.01 10.86 9.82
C GLN A 504 21.41 10.28 9.74
N GLU A 505 21.83 9.57 10.78
CA GLU A 505 23.20 9.07 10.86
C GLU A 505 23.40 7.82 10.00
N GLU A 506 22.38 6.96 9.92
CA GLU A 506 22.32 5.77 9.06
C GLU A 506 22.47 6.17 7.59
N TYR A 507 21.59 7.05 7.14
CA TYR A 507 21.52 7.37 5.73
C TYR A 507 22.67 8.28 5.29
N GLU A 508 23.18 9.16 6.17
CA GLU A 508 24.44 9.87 5.91
C GLU A 508 25.61 8.89 5.72
N ALA A 509 25.77 7.88 6.57
CA ALA A 509 26.83 6.88 6.44
C ALA A 509 26.71 6.13 5.10
N TYR A 510 25.49 5.75 4.71
CA TYR A 510 25.24 5.07 3.45
C TYR A 510 25.52 5.96 2.22
N ILE A 511 25.04 7.22 2.21
CA ILE A 511 25.33 8.16 1.12
C ILE A 511 26.85 8.35 0.97
N ARG A 512 27.59 8.43 2.08
CA ARG A 512 29.05 8.51 2.05
C ARG A 512 29.70 7.24 1.51
N LEU A 513 29.16 6.07 1.79
CA LEU A 513 29.61 4.82 1.17
C LEU A 513 29.42 4.87 -0.36
N LEU A 514 28.27 5.34 -0.84
CA LEU A 514 28.02 5.53 -2.27
C LEU A 514 29.04 6.49 -2.91
N ILE A 515 29.38 7.59 -2.22
CA ILE A 515 30.43 8.53 -2.66
C ILE A 515 31.78 7.80 -2.69
N GLN A 516 32.13 7.05 -1.65
CA GLN A 516 33.41 6.35 -1.54
C GLN A 516 33.60 5.35 -2.68
N ARG A 517 32.57 4.58 -3.02
CA ARG A 517 32.57 3.62 -4.15
C ARG A 517 32.85 4.29 -5.49
N LYS A 518 32.60 5.60 -5.64
CA LYS A 518 32.82 6.37 -6.88
C LYS A 518 34.07 7.22 -6.85
N THR A 519 34.41 7.80 -5.70
CA THR A 519 35.51 8.74 -5.53
C THR A 519 36.09 8.56 -4.12
N PRO A 520 37.02 7.60 -3.95
CA PRO A 520 37.61 7.29 -2.65
C PRO A 520 38.31 8.50 -2.02
N SER A 521 38.06 8.74 -0.73
CA SER A 521 38.71 9.81 0.01
C SER A 521 38.79 9.49 1.50
N GLU A 522 39.98 9.62 2.10
CA GLU A 522 40.18 9.48 3.55
C GLU A 522 39.27 10.43 4.35
N ARG A 523 39.06 11.65 3.85
CA ARG A 523 38.16 12.61 4.48
C ARG A 523 36.71 12.11 4.47
N ASN A 524 36.26 11.51 3.38
CA ASN A 524 34.89 11.00 3.27
C ASN A 524 34.68 9.79 4.19
N GLN A 525 35.63 8.85 4.18
CA GLN A 525 35.62 7.69 5.08
C GLN A 525 35.62 8.11 6.56
N ALA A 526 36.46 9.07 6.95
CA ALA A 526 36.48 9.59 8.32
C ALA A 526 35.16 10.27 8.72
N MET A 527 34.42 10.87 7.78
CA MET A 527 33.09 11.42 8.05
C MET A 527 32.01 10.35 8.15
N ALA A 528 32.11 9.27 7.36
CA ALA A 528 31.20 8.13 7.47
C ALA A 528 31.37 7.46 8.85
N GLU A 529 32.60 7.21 9.27
CA GLU A 529 32.89 6.61 10.58
C GLU A 529 32.38 7.47 11.74
N LYS A 530 32.43 8.81 11.63
CA LYS A 530 31.83 9.68 12.66
C LYS A 530 30.31 9.47 12.79
N SER A 531 29.62 9.20 11.69
CA SER A 531 28.16 8.95 11.70
C SER A 531 27.86 7.57 12.27
N LEU A 532 28.64 6.55 11.89
CA LEU A 532 28.57 5.19 12.47
C LEU A 532 28.85 5.18 13.98
N VAL A 533 29.80 5.98 14.47
CA VAL A 533 30.06 6.15 15.91
C VAL A 533 28.87 6.82 16.62
N ARG A 534 28.17 7.77 15.97
CA ARG A 534 26.97 8.39 16.54
C ARG A 534 25.80 7.40 16.59
N LEU A 535 25.59 6.59 15.55
CA LEU A 535 24.65 5.47 15.58
C LEU A 535 24.93 4.50 16.71
N GLY A 536 26.20 4.06 16.86
CA GLY A 536 26.58 3.14 17.93
C GLY A 536 26.27 3.69 19.32
N LYS A 537 26.49 4.99 19.55
CA LYS A 537 26.08 5.64 20.81
C LYS A 537 24.57 5.63 21.02
N MET A 538 23.77 5.79 19.96
CA MET A 538 22.32 5.70 20.07
C MET A 538 21.86 4.26 20.34
N ALA A 539 22.47 3.27 19.69
CA ALA A 539 22.23 1.85 19.96
C ALA A 539 22.49 1.50 21.45
N GLU A 540 23.58 2.00 22.05
CA GLU A 540 23.85 1.80 23.48
C GLU A 540 22.80 2.45 24.38
N ARG A 541 22.25 3.61 23.98
CA ARG A 541 21.17 4.27 24.73
C ARG A 541 19.87 3.48 24.66
N ILE A 542 19.58 2.83 23.53
CA ILE A 542 18.43 1.91 23.41
C ILE A 542 18.68 0.67 24.27
N ARG A 543 19.86 0.05 24.16
CA ARG A 543 20.25 -1.15 24.94
C ARG A 543 20.19 -0.93 26.44
N SER A 544 20.65 0.22 26.92
CA SER A 544 20.63 0.57 28.34
C SER A 544 19.24 0.98 28.86
N GLY A 545 18.25 1.12 27.97
CA GLY A 545 16.90 1.55 28.30
C GLY A 545 16.76 3.06 28.53
N GLU A 546 17.79 3.87 28.24
CA GLU A 546 17.70 5.33 28.26
C GLU A 546 16.72 5.82 27.17
N ILE A 547 16.79 5.20 25.99
CA ILE A 547 15.76 5.30 24.95
C ILE A 547 14.90 4.06 25.08
N LYS A 548 13.60 4.24 25.27
CA LYS A 548 12.66 3.13 25.31
C LYS A 548 12.62 2.46 23.93
N ASP A 549 12.88 1.16 23.91
CA ASP A 549 12.77 0.37 22.71
C ASP A 549 11.34 0.41 22.16
N CYS A 550 11.20 0.55 20.85
CA CYS A 550 9.92 0.61 20.18
C CYS A 550 10.05 -0.06 18.82
N TYR A 551 8.95 -0.60 18.29
CA TYR A 551 8.99 -1.39 17.06
C TYR A 551 9.64 -0.67 15.87
N LEU A 552 9.68 0.66 15.80
CA LEU A 552 10.24 1.40 14.66
C LEU A 552 11.77 1.28 14.52
N PHE A 553 12.47 0.87 15.57
CA PHE A 553 13.92 0.72 15.60
C PHE A 553 14.31 -0.40 16.55
N SER A 554 15.37 -1.15 16.24
CA SER A 554 15.92 -2.15 17.16
C SER A 554 17.43 -2.03 17.22
N VAL A 555 17.99 -2.40 18.38
CA VAL A 555 19.45 -2.45 18.57
C VAL A 555 20.08 -3.36 17.51
N ASP A 556 19.51 -4.54 17.29
CA ASP A 556 20.01 -5.54 16.36
C ASP A 556 20.09 -5.01 14.91
N HIS A 557 19.06 -4.29 14.44
CA HIS A 557 19.09 -3.69 13.11
C HIS A 557 20.14 -2.60 12.97
N VAL A 558 20.25 -1.71 13.96
CA VAL A 558 21.23 -0.60 13.94
C VAL A 558 22.65 -1.16 13.98
N GLU A 559 22.92 -2.14 14.82
CA GLU A 559 24.25 -2.75 14.92
C GLU A 559 24.62 -3.56 13.67
N SER A 560 23.69 -4.36 13.15
CA SER A 560 23.89 -5.06 11.88
C SER A 560 24.18 -4.09 10.74
N PHE A 561 23.47 -2.96 10.66
CA PHE A 561 23.75 -1.92 9.67
C PHE A 561 25.17 -1.36 9.82
N ILE A 562 25.61 -1.05 11.04
CA ILE A 562 26.95 -0.51 11.31
C ILE A 562 28.03 -1.50 10.85
N GLU A 563 27.89 -2.79 11.21
CA GLU A 563 28.84 -3.84 10.85
C GLU A 563 28.91 -4.03 9.34
N ASP A 564 27.77 -4.16 8.67
CA ASP A 564 27.70 -4.32 7.23
C ASP A 564 28.28 -3.11 6.50
N CYS A 565 27.94 -1.88 6.93
CA CYS A 565 28.45 -0.68 6.30
C CYS A 565 29.98 -0.56 6.45
N ARG A 566 30.56 -0.90 7.61
CA ARG A 566 32.03 -0.92 7.79
C ARG A 566 32.70 -1.95 6.90
N ARG A 567 32.13 -3.17 6.83
CA ARG A 567 32.62 -4.23 5.94
C ARG A 567 32.63 -3.79 4.48
N GLU A 568 31.64 -3.01 4.05
CA GLU A 568 31.60 -2.46 2.70
C GLU A 568 32.62 -1.34 2.46
N PHE A 569 32.96 -0.54 3.47
CA PHE A 569 34.06 0.42 3.37
C PHE A 569 35.43 -0.27 3.28
N ASP A 570 35.64 -1.38 4.00
CA ASP A 570 36.90 -2.12 4.00
C ASP A 570 37.20 -2.83 2.65
N GLN A 571 36.18 -2.98 1.80
CA GLN A 571 36.28 -3.58 0.47
C GLN A 571 36.68 -2.58 -0.64
N ILE A 572 36.70 -1.27 -0.36
CA ILE A 572 37.00 -0.18 -1.32
C ILE A 572 38.43 0.31 -1.13
#